data_AF-A0A920L025-F1
#
_entry.id   AF-A0A920L025-F1
#
_cell.length_a   1.000
_cell.length_b   1.000
_cell.length_c   1.000
_cell.angle_alpha   90.00
_cell.angle_beta   90.00
_cell.angle_gamma   90.00
#
_symmetry.space_group_name_H-M   'P 1'
#
loop_
_entity.id
_entity.type
_entity.pdbx_description
1 polymer ?
#
loop_
_entity_poly.entity_id
_entity_poly.type
_entity_poly.pdbx_seq_one_letter_code
_entity_poly.pdbx_strand_id
1 'polypeptide(L)'
;MGFKMGIVGLPNVGKSTLFNALTKTAAAQAANFPFCTIEPNVGEVAVPDSRLDTLAQIAKSSQIIPTRMTFVDIAGLVKGASKGEGLGNQFLANIREVDAIAHVLRCFVDDDVTHVDDRVDPVEDAETIETELMLADMESIEKRKEGLVRKIRGGDKEAIEQERLYNWQ
;
A
#
# COMPACT_ATOMS: atom_id res chain seq x y z
N MET A 1 13.55 -9.14 -5.12
CA MET A 1 12.62 -8.08 -4.70
C MET A 1 11.26 -8.48 -5.24
N GLY A 2 10.29 -8.72 -4.35
CA GLY A 2 8.92 -9.08 -4.73
C GLY A 2 8.04 -7.83 -4.72
N PHE A 3 7.04 -7.80 -5.59
CA PHE A 3 6.07 -6.70 -5.68
C PHE A 3 5.12 -6.72 -4.48
N LYS A 4 5.04 -5.61 -3.75
CA LYS A 4 4.18 -5.43 -2.58
C LYS A 4 3.03 -4.48 -2.88
N MET A 5 1.81 -4.94 -2.62
CA MET A 5 0.60 -4.14 -2.73
C MET A 5 0.02 -3.86 -1.34
N GLY A 6 -0.06 -2.58 -0.97
CA GLY A 6 -0.70 -2.13 0.26
C GLY A 6 -2.21 -1.96 0.08
N ILE A 7 -3.01 -2.55 0.96
CA ILE A 7 -4.46 -2.35 0.99
C ILE A 7 -4.76 -1.17 1.90
N VAL A 8 -5.35 -0.11 1.34
CA VAL A 8 -5.69 1.13 2.07
C VAL A 8 -7.17 1.45 1.93
N GLY A 9 -7.67 2.34 2.77
CA GLY A 9 -9.09 2.70 2.85
C GLY A 9 -9.47 3.11 4.27
N LEU A 10 -10.61 3.78 4.39
CA LEU A 10 -11.15 4.23 5.68
C LEU A 10 -11.48 3.04 6.61
N PRO A 11 -11.73 3.27 7.90
CA PRO A 11 -12.25 2.24 8.80
C PRO A 11 -13.54 1.61 8.24
N ASN A 12 -13.78 0.34 8.53
CA ASN A 12 -15.03 -0.38 8.19
C ASN A 12 -15.37 -0.52 6.68
N VAL A 13 -14.48 -0.18 5.76
CA VAL A 13 -14.69 -0.39 4.31
C VAL A 13 -14.51 -1.85 3.85
N GLY A 14 -14.09 -2.74 4.76
CA GLY A 14 -13.89 -4.18 4.45
C GLY A 14 -12.44 -4.58 4.11
N LYS A 15 -11.43 -3.74 4.40
CA LYS A 15 -10.00 -4.04 4.15
C LYS A 15 -9.56 -5.39 4.70
N SER A 16 -9.72 -5.62 6.00
CA SER A 16 -9.29 -6.87 6.63
C SER A 16 -10.11 -8.06 6.16
N THR A 17 -11.37 -7.86 5.75
CA THR A 17 -12.17 -8.93 5.10
C THR A 17 -11.58 -9.32 3.75
N LEU A 18 -11.22 -8.33 2.91
CA LEU A 18 -10.55 -8.55 1.63
C LEU A 18 -9.18 -9.22 1.82
N PHE A 19 -8.36 -8.71 2.74
CA PHE A 19 -7.06 -9.29 3.07
C PHE A 19 -7.20 -10.74 3.51
N ASN A 20 -8.11 -11.02 4.45
CA ASN A 20 -8.36 -12.38 4.92
C ASN A 20 -8.87 -13.31 3.80
N ALA A 21 -9.65 -12.82 2.84
CA ALA A 21 -10.09 -13.61 1.70
C ALA A 21 -8.92 -13.97 0.77
N LEU A 22 -8.05 -13.00 0.50
CA LEU A 22 -6.82 -13.20 -0.29
C LEU A 22 -5.86 -14.18 0.40
N THR A 23 -5.64 -14.03 1.70
CA THR A 23 -4.68 -14.84 2.45
C THR A 23 -5.18 -16.23 2.83
N LYS A 24 -6.50 -16.45 2.98
CA LYS A 24 -7.07 -17.81 3.17
C LYS A 24 -6.78 -18.71 1.97
N THR A 25 -6.86 -18.16 0.76
CA THR A 25 -6.51 -18.86 -0.48
C THR A 25 -5.02 -19.21 -0.52
N ALA A 26 -4.19 -18.28 -0.04
CA ALA A 26 -2.74 -18.49 0.08
C ALA A 26 -2.38 -19.52 1.16
N ALA A 27 -3.02 -19.52 2.33
CA ALA A 27 -2.75 -20.46 3.41
C ALA A 27 -3.05 -21.91 2.99
N ALA A 28 -4.10 -22.12 2.20
CA ALA A 28 -4.39 -23.43 1.59
C ALA A 28 -3.29 -23.90 0.62
N GLN A 29 -2.56 -22.98 -0.01
CA GLN A 29 -1.47 -23.26 -0.96
C GLN A 29 -0.07 -23.23 -0.33
N ALA A 30 0.09 -22.58 0.84
CA ALA A 30 1.36 -22.35 1.53
C ALA A 30 1.83 -23.53 2.39
N ALA A 31 1.00 -24.56 2.58
CA ALA A 31 1.37 -25.81 3.27
C ALA A 31 2.63 -26.50 2.67
N ASN A 32 3.09 -26.07 1.50
CA ASN A 32 4.23 -26.62 0.78
C ASN A 32 5.55 -25.82 0.92
N PHE A 33 5.60 -24.69 1.66
CA PHE A 33 6.81 -23.84 1.74
C PHE A 33 7.20 -23.49 3.20
N PRO A 34 8.17 -24.20 3.80
CA PRO A 34 8.47 -24.15 5.24
C PRO A 34 9.28 -22.92 5.73
N PHE A 35 9.43 -21.86 4.94
CA PHE A 35 10.28 -20.69 5.28
C PHE A 35 9.59 -19.32 5.21
N CYS A 36 8.28 -19.26 4.94
CA CYS A 36 7.57 -17.99 4.90
C CYS A 36 7.26 -17.49 6.32
N THR A 37 7.85 -16.37 6.73
CA THR A 37 7.40 -15.63 7.91
C THR A 37 6.05 -15.00 7.61
N ILE A 38 5.01 -15.42 8.33
CA ILE A 38 3.68 -14.82 8.23
C ILE A 38 3.63 -13.69 9.24
N GLU A 39 3.93 -12.48 8.80
CA GLU A 39 3.53 -11.30 9.57
C GLU A 39 2.00 -11.20 9.52
N PRO A 40 1.31 -10.86 10.62
CA PRO A 40 -0.15 -10.92 10.69
C PRO A 40 -0.84 -10.04 9.64
N ASN A 41 -0.16 -9.02 9.14
CA ASN A 41 -0.66 -8.07 8.15
C ASN A 41 0.02 -8.23 6.78
N VAL A 42 0.80 -9.28 6.55
CA VAL A 42 1.46 -9.53 5.25
C VAL A 42 1.11 -10.93 4.75
N GLY A 43 0.69 -11.03 3.49
CA GLY A 43 0.31 -12.30 2.87
C GLY A 43 0.82 -12.43 1.45
N GLU A 44 1.39 -13.58 1.10
CA GLU A 44 1.81 -13.89 -0.27
C GLU A 44 0.78 -14.77 -0.99
N VAL A 45 0.24 -14.27 -2.08
CA VAL A 45 -0.80 -14.94 -2.87
C VAL A 45 -0.23 -15.32 -4.25
N ALA A 46 -0.53 -16.53 -4.71
CA ALA A 46 -0.19 -16.95 -6.07
C ALA A 46 -1.05 -16.18 -7.08
N VAL A 47 -0.43 -15.67 -8.15
CA VAL A 47 -1.17 -15.01 -9.22
C VAL A 47 -1.86 -16.08 -10.07
N PRO A 48 -3.21 -16.05 -10.20
CA PRO A 48 -3.93 -17.01 -11.01
C PRO A 48 -3.62 -16.78 -12.50
N ASP A 49 -3.08 -17.79 -13.16
CA ASP A 49 -2.71 -17.73 -14.58
C ASP A 49 -2.97 -19.08 -15.28
N SER A 50 -4.07 -19.16 -16.02
CA SER A 50 -4.48 -20.37 -16.74
C SER A 50 -3.51 -20.80 -17.85
N ARG A 51 -2.59 -19.91 -18.26
CA ARG A 51 -1.55 -20.24 -19.24
C ARG A 51 -0.54 -21.21 -18.64
N LEU A 52 -0.30 -21.14 -17.34
CA LEU A 52 0.61 -22.06 -16.65
C LEU A 52 0.10 -23.50 -16.73
N ASP A 53 -1.20 -23.71 -16.56
CA ASP A 53 -1.82 -25.03 -16.69
C ASP A 53 -1.65 -25.61 -18.10
N THR A 54 -1.88 -24.78 -19.11
CA THR A 54 -1.74 -25.16 -20.52
C THR A 54 -0.28 -25.54 -20.84
N LEU A 55 0.68 -24.72 -20.40
CA LEU A 55 2.10 -24.98 -20.61
C LEU A 55 2.57 -26.24 -19.87
N ALA A 56 2.10 -26.45 -18.64
CA ALA A 56 2.44 -27.63 -17.85
C ALA A 56 1.94 -28.92 -18.51
N GLN A 57 0.74 -28.89 -19.12
CA GLN A 57 0.21 -30.02 -19.89
C GLN A 57 1.04 -30.32 -21.13
N ILE A 58 1.42 -29.28 -21.90
CA ILE A 58 2.24 -29.42 -23.12
C ILE A 58 3.63 -29.95 -22.78
N ALA A 59 4.28 -29.36 -21.77
CA ALA A 59 5.64 -29.71 -21.37
C ALA A 59 5.73 -30.95 -20.48
N LYS A 60 4.59 -31.48 -20.01
CA LYS A 60 4.49 -32.57 -19.02
C LYS A 60 5.29 -32.26 -17.75
N SER A 61 5.18 -31.03 -17.26
CA SER A 61 5.89 -30.57 -16.07
C SER A 61 5.42 -31.33 -14.82
N SER A 62 6.36 -31.71 -13.94
CA SER A 62 6.05 -32.39 -12.68
C SER A 62 5.43 -31.46 -11.62
N GLN A 63 5.63 -30.15 -11.77
CA GLN A 63 5.14 -29.13 -10.86
C GLN A 63 4.86 -27.83 -11.62
N ILE A 64 3.91 -27.04 -11.11
CA ILE A 64 3.61 -25.68 -11.56
C ILE A 64 4.04 -24.73 -10.45
N ILE A 65 4.92 -23.78 -10.79
CA ILE A 65 5.40 -22.75 -9.86
C ILE A 65 4.81 -21.41 -10.33
N PRO A 66 3.74 -20.92 -9.69
CA PRO A 66 3.16 -19.63 -10.06
C PRO A 66 4.04 -18.48 -9.59
N THR A 67 3.92 -17.33 -10.26
CA THR A 67 4.43 -16.08 -9.70
C THR A 67 3.61 -15.71 -8.45
N ARG A 68 4.26 -15.06 -7.47
CA ARG A 68 3.64 -14.67 -6.21
C ARG A 68 3.63 -13.17 -6.07
N MET A 69 2.59 -12.66 -5.42
CA MET A 69 2.40 -11.25 -5.12
C MET A 69 2.23 -11.08 -3.61
N THR A 70 2.86 -10.07 -3.04
CA THR A 70 2.76 -9.77 -1.61
C THR A 70 1.68 -8.72 -1.38
N PHE A 71 0.75 -8.99 -0.47
CA PHE A 71 -0.24 -8.04 0.01
C PHE A 71 0.09 -7.62 1.44
N VAL A 72 -0.09 -6.34 1.73
CA VAL A 72 0.12 -5.75 3.06
C VAL A 72 -1.20 -5.09 3.49
N ASP A 73 -1.80 -5.53 4.60
CA ASP A 73 -2.93 -4.83 5.22
C ASP A 73 -2.41 -3.60 5.96
N ILE A 74 -2.74 -2.41 5.45
CA ILE A 74 -2.34 -1.15 6.07
C ILE A 74 -3.50 -0.70 6.96
N ALA A 75 -3.17 -0.34 8.21
CA ALA A 75 -4.15 0.16 9.17
C ALA A 75 -5.05 1.26 8.57
N GLY A 76 -6.29 1.39 9.04
CA GLY A 76 -7.21 2.39 8.49
C GLY A 76 -6.71 3.83 8.69
N LEU A 77 -6.84 4.65 7.65
CA LEU A 77 -6.57 6.08 7.75
C LEU A 77 -7.72 6.75 8.51
N VAL A 78 -7.39 7.57 9.52
CA VAL A 78 -8.35 8.48 10.16
C VAL A 78 -8.04 9.88 9.66
N LYS A 79 -9.08 10.69 9.43
CA LYS A 79 -8.94 12.11 9.03
C LYS A 79 -7.94 12.83 9.95
N GLY A 80 -7.03 13.62 9.39
CA GLY A 80 -6.01 14.35 10.16
C GLY A 80 -4.70 13.57 10.40
N ALA A 81 -4.46 12.50 9.64
CA ALA A 81 -3.23 11.72 9.70
C ALA A 81 -1.96 12.55 9.44
N SER A 82 -2.03 13.51 8.51
CA SER A 82 -0.95 14.48 8.23
C SER A 82 -0.64 15.42 9.39
N LYS A 83 -1.56 15.62 10.35
CA LYS A 83 -1.37 16.54 11.49
C LYS A 83 -0.57 15.94 12.65
N GLY A 84 -0.13 14.69 12.54
CA GLY A 84 0.91 14.14 13.41
C GLY A 84 0.45 13.51 14.72
N GLU A 85 -0.82 13.11 14.87
CA GLU A 85 -1.33 12.41 16.07
C GLU A 85 -0.82 10.94 16.22
N GLY A 86 0.34 10.62 15.67
CA GLY A 86 1.05 9.33 15.88
C GLY A 86 0.52 8.15 15.07
N LEU A 87 -0.79 8.02 14.85
CA LEU A 87 -1.37 6.95 14.01
C LEU A 87 -1.19 7.22 12.50
N GLY A 88 -1.34 8.48 12.07
CA GLY A 88 -1.17 8.87 10.67
C GLY A 88 0.25 8.68 10.13
N ASN A 89 1.27 8.94 10.96
CA ASN A 89 2.66 8.75 10.56
C ASN A 89 3.04 7.27 10.38
N GLN A 90 2.48 6.38 11.18
CA GLN A 90 2.68 4.94 11.02
C GLN A 90 2.02 4.42 9.75
N PHE A 91 0.83 4.93 9.41
CA PHE A 91 0.16 4.65 8.15
C PHE A 91 1.02 5.05 6.95
N LEU A 92 1.49 6.31 6.93
CA LEU A 92 2.32 6.84 5.84
C LEU A 92 3.67 6.11 5.74
N ALA A 93 4.25 5.70 6.88
CA ALA A 93 5.46 4.88 6.88
C ALA A 93 5.22 3.52 6.20
N ASN A 94 4.11 2.84 6.51
CA ASN A 94 3.77 1.56 5.90
C ASN A 94 3.49 1.68 4.39
N ILE A 95 2.89 2.79 3.95
CA ILE A 95 2.69 3.05 2.51
C ILE A 95 4.02 3.20 1.77
N ARG A 96 5.04 3.78 2.39
CA ARG A 96 6.37 3.92 1.75
C ARG A 96 7.09 2.59 1.56
N GLU A 97 6.66 1.54 2.25
CA GLU A 97 7.23 0.20 2.16
C GLU A 97 6.56 -0.70 1.10
N VAL A 98 5.55 -0.18 0.38
CA VAL A 98 4.85 -0.89 -0.70
C VAL A 98 5.10 -0.25 -2.07
N ASP A 99 4.94 -1.04 -3.13
CA ASP A 99 5.16 -0.61 -4.52
C ASP A 99 3.89 -0.07 -5.18
N ALA A 100 2.73 -0.52 -4.70
CA ALA A 100 1.42 -0.10 -5.21
C ALA A 100 0.36 -0.11 -4.11
N ILE A 101 -0.70 0.66 -4.34
CA ILE A 101 -1.83 0.80 -3.42
C ILE A 101 -3.09 0.20 -4.05
N ALA A 102 -3.76 -0.68 -3.31
CA ALA A 102 -5.14 -1.10 -3.57
C ALA A 102 -6.07 -0.29 -2.66
N HIS A 103 -6.77 0.68 -3.26
CA HIS A 103 -7.67 1.58 -2.56
C HIS A 103 -9.07 0.95 -2.43
N VAL A 104 -9.46 0.58 -1.21
CA VAL A 104 -10.77 -0.02 -0.89
C VAL A 104 -11.74 1.05 -0.45
N LEU A 105 -12.86 1.16 -1.16
CA LEU A 105 -13.93 2.10 -0.90
C LEU A 105 -15.22 1.37 -0.49
N ARG A 106 -16.00 1.98 0.41
CA ARG A 106 -17.28 1.42 0.84
C ARG A 106 -18.37 1.81 -0.17
N CYS A 107 -18.89 0.81 -0.89
CA CYS A 107 -19.98 0.98 -1.85
C CYS A 107 -21.26 0.26 -1.42
N PHE A 108 -21.48 0.10 -0.10
CA PHE A 108 -22.65 -0.58 0.45
C PHE A 108 -23.17 0.14 1.70
N VAL A 109 -24.49 0.07 1.91
CA VAL A 109 -25.18 0.57 3.11
C VAL A 109 -25.50 -0.62 4.01
N ASP A 110 -25.20 -0.48 5.29
CA ASP A 110 -25.46 -1.50 6.31
C ASP A 110 -25.65 -0.77 7.65
N ASP A 111 -26.80 -0.99 8.30
CA ASP A 111 -27.20 -0.32 9.54
C ASP A 111 -26.34 -0.75 10.74
N ASP A 112 -25.71 -1.92 10.66
CA ASP A 112 -24.82 -2.45 11.70
C ASP A 112 -23.36 -1.96 11.54
N VAL A 113 -23.05 -1.25 10.46
CA VAL A 113 -21.69 -0.80 10.13
C VAL A 113 -21.61 0.72 10.06
N THR A 114 -20.98 1.33 11.06
CA THR A 114 -20.80 2.78 11.14
C THR A 114 -19.77 3.30 10.14
N HIS A 115 -20.05 4.47 9.56
CA HIS A 115 -19.09 5.23 8.75
C HIS A 115 -18.50 6.37 9.59
N VAL A 116 -17.26 6.78 9.31
CA VAL A 116 -16.60 7.86 10.07
C VAL A 116 -17.31 9.21 9.96
N ASP A 117 -18.03 9.45 8.87
CA ASP A 117 -18.81 10.66 8.61
C ASP A 117 -20.33 10.43 8.69
N ASP A 118 -20.78 9.31 9.28
CA ASP A 118 -22.20 8.91 9.38
C ASP A 118 -22.96 8.86 8.03
N ARG A 119 -22.25 8.96 6.91
CA ARG A 119 -22.74 8.87 5.53
C ARG A 119 -21.75 8.05 4.71
N VAL A 120 -22.24 7.16 3.87
CA VAL A 120 -21.41 6.43 2.89
C VAL A 120 -21.29 7.28 1.62
N ASP A 121 -20.08 7.72 1.29
CA ASP A 121 -19.78 8.42 0.04
C ASP A 121 -18.39 8.01 -0.47
N PRO A 122 -18.30 7.00 -1.35
CA PRO A 122 -17.00 6.48 -1.79
C PRO A 122 -16.17 7.50 -2.58
N VAL A 123 -16.78 8.54 -3.16
CA VAL A 123 -16.03 9.58 -3.89
C VAL A 123 -15.36 10.52 -2.90
N GLU A 124 -16.10 11.03 -1.92
CA GLU A 124 -15.53 11.89 -0.86
C GLU A 124 -14.49 11.14 -0.01
N ASP A 125 -14.72 9.84 0.24
CA ASP A 125 -13.77 8.98 0.93
C ASP A 125 -12.45 8.85 0.15
N ALA A 126 -12.54 8.71 -1.17
CA ALA A 126 -11.38 8.61 -2.05
C ALA A 126 -10.59 9.93 -2.05
N GLU A 127 -11.28 11.05 -2.24
CA GLU A 127 -10.69 12.40 -2.22
C GLU A 127 -10.01 12.71 -0.88
N THR A 128 -10.60 12.26 0.24
CA THR A 128 -10.01 12.41 1.57
C THR A 128 -8.64 11.72 1.65
N ILE A 129 -8.56 10.46 1.22
CA ILE A 129 -7.31 9.69 1.26
C ILE A 129 -6.28 10.27 0.29
N GLU A 130 -6.68 10.62 -0.94
CA GLU A 130 -5.79 11.25 -1.92
C GLU A 130 -5.22 12.56 -1.40
N THR A 131 -6.05 13.41 -0.79
CA THR A 131 -5.61 14.69 -0.21
C THR A 131 -4.57 14.47 0.89
N GLU A 132 -4.78 13.51 1.80
CA GLU A 132 -3.82 13.21 2.88
C GLU A 132 -2.48 12.68 2.32
N LEU A 133 -2.51 11.87 1.24
CA LEU A 133 -1.30 11.41 0.56
C LEU A 133 -0.55 12.57 -0.11
N MET A 134 -1.26 13.45 -0.81
CA MET A 134 -0.67 14.64 -1.43
C MET A 134 -0.04 15.58 -0.40
N LEU A 135 -0.70 15.79 0.74
CA LEU A 135 -0.15 16.60 1.84
C LEU A 135 1.12 15.98 2.43
N ALA A 136 1.13 14.66 2.62
CA ALA A 136 2.32 13.94 3.10
C ALA A 136 3.51 14.02 2.13
N ASP A 137 3.24 13.95 0.82
CA ASP A 137 4.27 14.14 -0.21
C ASP A 137 4.79 15.58 -0.22
N MET A 138 3.90 16.57 -0.09
CA MET A 138 4.28 17.98 -0.01
C MET A 138 5.18 18.24 1.21
N GLU A 139 4.82 17.75 2.39
CA GLU A 139 5.65 17.86 3.61
C GLU A 139 7.03 17.18 3.43
N SER A 140 7.07 16.02 2.76
CA SER A 140 8.31 15.30 2.45
C SER A 140 9.22 16.11 1.53
N ILE A 141 8.66 16.75 0.50
CA ILE A 141 9.38 17.60 -0.44
C ILE A 141 9.91 18.85 0.28
N GLU A 142 9.10 19.50 1.11
CA GLU A 142 9.50 20.68 1.89
C GLU A 142 10.68 20.37 2.82
N LYS A 143 10.60 19.27 3.60
CA LYS A 143 11.69 18.82 4.47
C LYS A 143 12.97 18.51 3.69
N ARG A 144 12.87 17.90 2.51
CA ARG A 144 14.03 17.65 1.64
C ARG A 144 14.64 18.96 1.13
N LYS A 145 13.81 19.93 0.74
CA LYS A 145 14.25 21.25 0.28
C LYS A 145 15.01 22.01 1.37
N GLU A 146 14.52 21.99 2.61
CA GLU A 146 15.25 22.58 3.75
C GLU A 146 16.64 21.96 3.94
N GLY A 147 16.72 20.63 3.82
CA GLY A 147 17.99 19.89 3.87
C GLY A 147 18.96 20.27 2.75
N LEU A 148 18.45 20.45 1.52
CA LEU A 148 19.25 20.87 0.37
C LEU A 148 19.82 22.28 0.56
N VAL A 149 19.02 23.24 1.03
CA VAL A 149 19.48 24.61 1.31
C VAL A 149 20.66 24.61 2.29
N ARG A 150 20.62 23.75 3.32
CA ARG A 150 21.75 23.61 4.27
C ARG A 150 23.00 23.05 3.59
N LYS A 151 22.88 22.05 2.72
CA LYS A 151 24.00 21.46 1.97
C LYS A 151 24.61 22.45 0.98
N ILE A 152 23.79 23.23 0.28
CA ILE A 152 24.25 24.25 -0.67
C ILE A 152 25.05 25.33 0.05
N ARG A 153 24.60 25.80 1.22
CA ARG A 153 25.37 26.74 2.06
C ARG A 153 26.71 26.15 2.51
N GLY A 154 26.81 24.82 2.62
CA GLY A 154 28.05 24.08 2.90
C GLY A 154 28.97 23.86 1.68
N GLY A 155 28.59 24.33 0.50
CA GLY A 155 29.40 24.23 -0.72
C GLY A 155 29.24 22.92 -1.51
N ASP A 156 28.21 22.12 -1.21
CA ASP A 156 27.92 20.87 -1.94
C ASP A 156 27.39 21.17 -3.34
N LYS A 157 28.18 20.85 -4.36
CA LYS A 157 27.84 21.08 -5.78
C LYS A 157 26.75 20.14 -6.29
N GLU A 158 26.64 18.93 -5.74
CA GLU A 158 25.57 18.00 -6.13
C GLU A 158 24.21 18.48 -5.59
N ALA A 159 24.21 19.10 -4.41
CA ALA A 159 23.00 19.69 -3.83
C ALA A 159 22.43 20.84 -4.68
N ILE A 160 23.29 21.61 -5.38
CA ILE A 160 22.88 22.69 -6.30
C ILE A 160 22.12 22.12 -7.50
N GLU A 161 22.64 21.04 -8.10
CA GLU A 161 21.97 20.40 -9.24
C GLU A 161 20.66 19.73 -8.81
N GLN A 162 20.62 19.14 -7.61
CA GLN A 162 19.37 18.61 -7.05
C GLN A 162 18.32 19.69 -6.78
N GLU A 163 18.69 20.84 -6.21
CA GLU A 163 17.75 21.96 -6.00
C GLU A 163 17.14 22.46 -7.31
N ARG A 164 17.92 22.47 -8.40
CA ARG A 164 17.44 22.86 -9.72
C ARG A 164 16.29 21.98 -10.21
N LEU A 165 16.28 20.69 -9.90
CA LEU A 165 15.19 19.77 -10.26
C LEU A 165 13.90 20.08 -9.50
N TYR A 166 13.98 20.58 -8.26
CA TYR A 166 12.81 20.95 -7.46
C TYR A 166 12.20 22.32 -7.85
N ASN A 167 12.96 23.17 -8.54
CA ASN A 167 12.54 24.52 -8.94
C ASN A 167 12.18 24.62 -10.44
N TRP A 168 12.01 23.50 -11.15
CA TRP A 168 11.50 23.51 -12.53
C TRP A 168 9.99 23.79 -12.52
N GLN A 169 9.64 25.08 -12.46
CA GLN A 169 8.36 25.67 -12.89
C GLN A 169 8.64 26.68 -14.01
#